data_AF-A0A354GXP8-F1
#
_entry.id   AF-A0A354GXP8-F1
#
_cell.length_a   1.000
_cell.length_b   1.000
_cell.length_c   1.000
_cell.angle_alpha   90.00
_cell.angle_beta   90.00
_cell.angle_gamma   90.00
#
_symmetry.space_group_name_H-M   'P 1'
#
loop_
_entity.id
_entity.type
_entity.pdbx_description
1 polymer ?
#
loop_
_entity_poly.entity_id
_entity_poly.type
_entity_poly.pdbx_seq_one_letter_code
_entity_poly.pdbx_strand_id
1 'polypeptide(L)'
;MSSSVLGNANPPPAARGPSVVLTPHLNGIEPECEKALQQLEQSGVRVVRRAGCSAIDVARNEMLSDALHDGAESMLFIDSDIGFEAQDALRLLARPEPVVSAVYTKKSRREMASIFADGVKEVLFGPDAAAPYPLKYAATGFLRLRAEVLRRMIAELGLPLCNTHWGRGVWPFFLPLVIPQGPGKWHYLGEDWAFSHRLAQMGVIPLADTTIRLWHWGRYGFGWEDAGDDVKRFRSYSYRIGS
;
A
#
# COMPACT_ATOMS: atom_id res chain seq x y z
N MET A 1 48.23 -23.03 -14.69
CA MET A 1 47.04 -23.73 -14.17
C MET A 1 46.12 -22.68 -13.59
N SER A 2 44.97 -22.46 -14.23
CA SER A 2 44.05 -21.36 -13.95
C SER A 2 43.17 -21.71 -12.75
N SER A 3 43.14 -20.83 -11.74
CA SER A 3 42.28 -20.96 -10.56
C SER A 3 40.99 -20.17 -10.79
N SER A 4 39.89 -20.86 -11.11
CA SER A 4 38.55 -20.27 -11.17
C SER A 4 37.93 -20.23 -9.78
N VAL A 5 37.73 -19.02 -9.25
CA VAL A 5 36.88 -18.78 -8.07
C VAL A 5 35.43 -18.89 -8.52
N LEU A 6 34.77 -20.00 -8.19
CA LEU A 6 33.32 -20.15 -8.33
C LEU A 6 32.67 -19.39 -7.18
N GLY A 7 32.02 -18.27 -7.50
CA GLY A 7 31.20 -17.52 -6.56
C GLY A 7 29.99 -18.35 -6.15
N ASN A 8 29.78 -18.48 -4.84
CA ASN A 8 28.56 -19.01 -4.25
C ASN A 8 27.38 -18.09 -4.62
N ALA A 9 26.60 -18.47 -5.62
CA ALA A 9 25.27 -17.91 -5.82
C ALA A 9 24.38 -18.38 -4.66
N ASN A 10 23.79 -17.43 -3.93
CA ASN A 10 22.76 -17.74 -2.95
C ASN A 10 21.64 -18.55 -3.62
N PRO A 11 21.09 -19.59 -2.95
CA PRO A 11 19.95 -20.31 -3.50
C PRO A 11 18.77 -19.35 -3.72
N PRO A 12 18.00 -19.54 -4.81
CA PRO A 12 16.82 -18.72 -5.05
C PRO A 12 15.85 -18.84 -3.86
N PRO A 13 15.24 -17.72 -3.41
CA PRO A 13 14.32 -17.75 -2.28
C PRO A 13 13.18 -18.75 -2.52
N ALA A 14 12.78 -19.44 -1.46
CA ALA A 14 11.73 -20.46 -1.46
C ALA A 14 10.48 -19.97 -2.23
N ALA A 15 9.91 -20.86 -3.04
CA ALA A 15 8.76 -20.60 -3.90
C ALA A 15 7.66 -19.87 -3.11
N ARG A 16 7.44 -18.60 -3.45
CA ARG A 16 6.42 -17.74 -2.82
C ARG A 16 5.05 -18.30 -3.21
N GLY A 17 4.13 -18.44 -2.26
CA GLY A 17 2.73 -18.73 -2.58
C GLY A 17 2.11 -17.66 -3.49
N PRO A 18 0.92 -17.92 -4.05
CA PRO A 18 0.32 -17.08 -5.07
C PRO A 18 0.12 -15.65 -4.56
N SER A 19 0.85 -14.72 -5.17
CA SER A 19 0.75 -13.28 -4.91
C SER A 19 -0.18 -12.63 -5.92
N VAL A 20 -1.00 -11.67 -5.50
CA VAL A 20 -1.88 -10.90 -6.37
C VAL A 20 -1.80 -9.42 -6.06
N VAL A 21 -1.79 -8.60 -7.11
CA VAL A 21 -1.90 -7.15 -7.03
C VAL A 21 -3.34 -6.73 -7.30
N LEU A 22 -3.88 -5.85 -6.48
CA LEU A 22 -5.26 -5.40 -6.49
C LEU A 22 -5.30 -3.89 -6.75
N THR A 23 -5.83 -3.49 -7.91
CA THR A 23 -5.92 -2.08 -8.33
C THR A 23 -7.37 -1.67 -8.57
N PRO A 24 -8.06 -1.13 -7.54
CA PRO A 24 -9.36 -0.50 -7.72
C PRO A 24 -9.22 0.85 -8.44
N HIS A 25 -10.15 1.17 -9.32
CA HIS A 25 -10.21 2.46 -10.01
C HIS A 25 -11.65 2.87 -10.32
N LEU A 26 -11.88 4.18 -10.43
CA LEU A 26 -13.16 4.75 -10.83
C LEU A 26 -13.23 4.99 -12.34
N ASN A 27 -12.39 5.90 -12.86
CA ASN A 27 -12.47 6.40 -14.24
C ASN A 27 -11.33 5.94 -15.15
N GLY A 28 -10.25 5.40 -14.59
CA GLY A 28 -9.06 4.99 -15.32
C GLY A 28 -7.89 4.74 -14.38
N ILE A 29 -6.78 4.27 -14.95
CA ILE A 29 -5.51 4.05 -14.26
C ILE A 29 -4.50 5.00 -14.88
N GLU A 30 -3.73 5.70 -14.04
CA GLU A 30 -2.70 6.63 -14.49
C GLU A 30 -1.67 5.88 -15.36
N PRO A 31 -1.19 6.47 -16.47
CA PRO A 31 -0.31 5.76 -17.42
C PRO A 31 0.96 5.18 -16.77
N GLU A 32 1.55 5.91 -15.83
CA GLU A 32 2.71 5.49 -15.06
C GLU A 32 2.41 4.29 -14.16
N CYS A 33 1.23 4.27 -13.54
CA CYS A 33 0.75 3.12 -12.76
C CYS A 33 0.51 1.91 -13.68
N GLU A 34 -0.22 2.10 -14.76
CA GLU A 34 -0.57 1.02 -15.69
C GLU A 34 0.67 0.39 -16.34
N LYS A 35 1.67 1.20 -16.72
CA LYS A 35 2.95 0.71 -17.24
C LYS A 35 3.66 -0.19 -16.23
N ALA A 36 3.70 0.20 -14.95
CA ALA A 36 4.35 -0.59 -13.91
C ALA A 36 3.55 -1.87 -13.57
N LEU A 37 2.21 -1.82 -13.61
CA LEU A 37 1.35 -3.00 -13.49
C LEU A 37 1.60 -4.02 -14.60
N GLN A 38 1.77 -3.57 -15.85
CA GLN A 38 2.11 -4.46 -16.97
C GLN A 38 3.48 -5.13 -16.82
N GLN A 39 4.46 -4.42 -16.25
CA GLN A 39 5.77 -5.00 -15.94
C GLN A 39 5.69 -6.07 -14.85
N LEU A 40 4.78 -5.92 -13.88
CA LEU A 40 4.50 -6.95 -12.87
C LEU A 40 3.88 -8.19 -13.50
N GLU A 41 2.93 -8.02 -14.43
CA GLU A 41 2.33 -9.14 -15.18
C GLU A 41 3.39 -9.89 -16.01
N GLN A 42 4.28 -9.15 -16.68
CA GLN A 42 5.42 -9.74 -17.41
C GLN A 42 6.38 -10.50 -16.50
N SER A 43 6.45 -10.13 -15.22
CA SER A 43 7.24 -10.81 -14.19
C SER A 43 6.49 -11.98 -13.54
N GLY A 44 5.30 -12.33 -14.02
CA GLY A 44 4.50 -13.46 -13.54
C GLY A 44 3.61 -13.17 -12.33
N VAL A 45 3.45 -11.89 -11.95
CA VAL A 45 2.53 -11.50 -10.86
C VAL A 45 1.13 -11.32 -11.42
N ARG A 46 0.12 -11.97 -10.81
CA ARG A 46 -1.29 -11.75 -11.16
C ARG A 46 -1.68 -10.32 -10.76
N VAL A 47 -2.21 -9.54 -11.70
CA VAL A 47 -2.77 -8.21 -11.44
C VAL A 47 -4.27 -8.22 -11.71
N VAL A 48 -5.06 -7.71 -10.76
CA VAL A 48 -6.51 -7.57 -10.87
C VAL A 48 -6.84 -6.08 -10.85
N ARG A 49 -7.34 -5.58 -11.98
CA ARG A 49 -7.83 -4.21 -12.12
C ARG A 49 -9.35 -4.22 -11.99
N ARG A 50 -9.91 -3.40 -11.09
CA ARG A 50 -11.36 -3.32 -10.87
C ARG A 50 -11.90 -1.92 -11.14
N ALA A 51 -12.72 -1.79 -12.17
CA ALA A 51 -13.36 -0.54 -12.58
C ALA A 51 -14.63 -0.24 -11.76
N GLY A 52 -15.11 1.01 -11.83
CA GLY A 52 -16.40 1.42 -11.26
C GLY A 52 -16.44 1.51 -9.74
N CYS A 53 -15.29 1.68 -9.09
CA CYS A 53 -15.17 1.68 -7.62
C CYS A 53 -15.51 3.05 -7.01
N SER A 54 -16.80 3.41 -6.95
CA SER A 54 -17.24 4.67 -6.29
C SER A 54 -17.25 4.58 -4.76
N ALA A 55 -17.58 3.41 -4.21
CA ALA A 55 -17.44 3.06 -2.79
C ALA A 55 -16.16 2.26 -2.60
N ILE A 56 -15.06 2.94 -2.29
CA ILE A 56 -13.72 2.35 -2.28
C ILE A 56 -13.56 1.26 -1.20
N ASP A 57 -14.24 1.42 -0.07
CA ASP A 57 -14.28 0.45 1.03
C ASP A 57 -14.90 -0.88 0.57
N VAL A 58 -16.06 -0.81 -0.09
CA VAL A 58 -16.73 -1.98 -0.68
C VAL A 58 -15.84 -2.63 -1.73
N ALA A 59 -15.25 -1.82 -2.62
CA ALA A 59 -14.38 -2.32 -3.67
C ALA A 59 -13.19 -3.10 -3.13
N ARG A 60 -12.49 -2.56 -2.12
CA ARG A 60 -11.36 -3.22 -1.45
C ARG A 60 -11.79 -4.48 -0.71
N ASN A 61 -12.93 -4.45 -0.01
CA ASN A 61 -13.46 -5.62 0.70
C ASN A 61 -13.71 -6.80 -0.23
N GLU A 62 -14.39 -6.56 -1.34
CA GLU A 62 -14.70 -7.57 -2.35
C GLU A 62 -13.43 -8.10 -3.02
N MET A 63 -12.53 -7.22 -3.49
CA MET A 63 -11.27 -7.65 -4.13
C MET A 63 -10.40 -8.50 -3.18
N LEU A 64 -10.32 -8.10 -1.91
CA LEU A 64 -9.54 -8.84 -0.93
C LEU A 64 -10.20 -10.17 -0.55
N SER A 65 -11.53 -10.20 -0.46
CA SER A 65 -12.29 -11.43 -0.21
C SER A 65 -12.14 -12.41 -1.36
N ASP A 66 -12.26 -11.96 -2.61
CA ASP A 66 -12.06 -12.79 -3.79
C ASP A 66 -10.64 -13.35 -3.86
N ALA A 67 -9.62 -12.52 -3.61
CA ALA A 67 -8.25 -12.99 -3.52
C ALA A 67 -8.07 -14.07 -2.44
N LEU A 68 -8.69 -13.89 -1.27
CA LEU A 68 -8.60 -14.85 -0.17
C LEU A 68 -9.33 -16.16 -0.51
N HIS A 69 -10.50 -16.09 -1.14
CA HIS A 69 -11.25 -17.25 -1.64
C HIS A 69 -10.48 -18.01 -2.73
N ASP A 70 -9.77 -17.29 -3.58
CA ASP A 70 -8.92 -17.85 -4.64
C ASP A 70 -7.60 -18.46 -4.09
N GLY A 71 -7.38 -18.41 -2.77
CA GLY A 71 -6.21 -18.98 -2.12
C GLY A 71 -4.94 -18.13 -2.22
N ALA A 72 -5.05 -16.83 -2.53
CA ALA A 72 -3.89 -15.94 -2.48
C ALA A 72 -3.27 -15.93 -1.08
N GLU A 73 -1.94 -15.97 -1.01
CA GLU A 73 -1.19 -15.92 0.25
C GLU A 73 -0.66 -14.50 0.54
N SER A 74 -0.53 -13.69 -0.50
CA SER A 74 -0.03 -12.32 -0.44
C SER A 74 -0.84 -11.43 -1.38
N MET A 75 -1.36 -10.33 -0.87
CA MET A 75 -2.15 -9.36 -1.63
C MET A 75 -1.52 -7.98 -1.49
N LEU A 76 -1.21 -7.32 -2.61
CA LEU A 76 -0.70 -5.94 -2.65
C LEU A 76 -1.76 -5.03 -3.27
N PHE A 77 -2.31 -4.11 -2.50
CA PHE A 77 -3.12 -3.02 -3.03
C PHE A 77 -2.23 -1.94 -3.64
N ILE A 78 -2.60 -1.48 -4.84
CA ILE A 78 -2.01 -0.32 -5.49
C ILE A 78 -3.15 0.56 -5.99
N ASP A 79 -3.24 1.80 -5.51
CA ASP A 79 -4.24 2.74 -6.01
C ASP A 79 -3.90 3.17 -7.44
N SER A 80 -4.93 3.40 -8.25
CA SER A 80 -4.79 3.62 -9.69
C SER A 80 -4.07 4.90 -10.07
N ASP A 81 -3.80 5.78 -9.10
CA ASP A 81 -3.09 7.04 -9.24
C ASP A 81 -1.71 7.03 -8.57
N ILE A 82 -1.18 5.86 -8.21
CA ILE A 82 0.15 5.70 -7.65
C ILE A 82 1.13 5.26 -8.73
N GLY A 83 2.10 6.11 -9.03
CA GLY A 83 3.27 5.77 -9.84
C GLY A 83 4.36 5.12 -9.00
N PHE A 84 4.95 4.05 -9.52
CA PHE A 84 5.95 3.23 -8.83
C PHE A 84 6.84 2.49 -9.83
N GLU A 85 7.97 1.98 -9.36
CA GLU A 85 8.82 1.05 -10.12
C GLU A 85 8.39 -0.40 -9.84
N ALA A 86 8.20 -1.22 -10.88
CA ALA A 86 7.75 -2.60 -10.71
C ALA A 86 8.69 -3.43 -9.82
N GLN A 87 10.00 -3.16 -9.88
CA GLN A 87 10.98 -3.81 -9.01
C GLN A 87 10.72 -3.53 -7.53
N ASP A 88 10.23 -2.35 -7.18
CA ASP A 88 9.91 -1.99 -5.80
C ASP A 88 8.67 -2.72 -5.29
N ALA A 89 7.65 -2.88 -6.12
CA ALA A 89 6.51 -3.73 -5.81
C ALA A 89 6.93 -5.20 -5.60
N LEU A 90 7.85 -5.73 -6.42
CA LEU A 90 8.40 -7.08 -6.26
C LEU A 90 9.22 -7.22 -4.96
N ARG A 91 9.99 -6.18 -4.58
CA ARG A 91 10.68 -6.12 -3.29
C ARG A 91 9.67 -6.13 -2.14
N LEU A 92 8.60 -5.34 -2.24
CA LEU A 92 7.57 -5.27 -1.19
C LEU A 92 6.79 -6.59 -1.04
N LEU A 93 6.48 -7.27 -2.14
CA LEU A 93 5.90 -8.62 -2.15
C LEU A 93 6.83 -9.67 -1.53
N ALA A 94 8.15 -9.45 -1.58
CA ALA A 94 9.17 -10.33 -1.00
C ALA A 94 9.30 -10.23 0.52
N ARG A 95 8.85 -9.11 1.09
CA ARG A 95 9.09 -8.75 2.48
C ARG A 95 8.55 -9.81 3.45
N PRO A 96 9.32 -10.24 4.46
CA PRO A 96 8.89 -11.26 5.41
C PRO A 96 7.74 -10.80 6.32
N GLU A 97 7.54 -9.50 6.48
CA GLU A 97 6.63 -8.95 7.49
C GLU A 97 5.15 -9.19 7.12
N PRO A 98 4.24 -9.33 8.09
CA PRO A 98 2.85 -9.69 7.80
C PRO A 98 2.07 -8.56 7.09
N VAL A 99 2.40 -7.30 7.39
CA VAL A 99 1.81 -6.10 6.79
C VAL A 99 2.93 -5.10 6.52
N VAL A 100 3.09 -4.70 5.26
CA VAL A 100 4.07 -3.70 4.85
C VAL A 100 3.44 -2.75 3.84
N SER A 101 3.84 -1.48 3.84
CA SER A 101 3.44 -0.50 2.84
C SER A 101 4.65 0.28 2.35
N ALA A 102 4.47 1.01 1.24
CA ALA A 102 5.28 2.18 0.96
C ALA A 102 4.40 3.43 1.20
N VAL A 103 5.04 4.58 1.45
CA VAL A 103 4.33 5.80 1.82
C VAL A 103 4.44 6.86 0.73
N TYR A 104 3.34 7.56 0.53
CA TYR A 104 3.16 8.59 -0.49
C TYR A 104 2.48 9.82 0.12
N THR A 105 2.56 10.96 -0.56
CA THR A 105 2.02 12.24 -0.11
C THR A 105 0.58 12.44 -0.55
N LYS A 106 -0.21 13.25 0.16
CA LYS A 106 -1.57 13.59 -0.28
C LYS A 106 -1.53 14.69 -1.37
N LYS A 107 -2.32 14.56 -2.43
CA LYS A 107 -2.40 15.50 -3.59
C LYS A 107 -2.71 16.98 -3.24
N SER A 108 -3.19 17.28 -2.05
CA SER A 108 -3.69 18.61 -1.70
C SER A 108 -3.42 19.02 -0.26
N ARG A 109 -2.66 18.21 0.48
CA ARG A 109 -2.28 18.48 1.87
C ARG A 109 -0.82 18.12 2.05
N ARG A 110 -0.10 18.94 2.82
CA ARG A 110 1.32 18.73 3.18
C ARG A 110 1.47 17.67 4.25
N GLU A 111 1.02 16.48 3.90
CA GLU A 111 0.93 15.37 4.82
C GLU A 111 1.22 14.10 4.05
N MET A 112 1.89 13.18 4.71
CA MET A 112 1.91 11.80 4.27
C MET A 112 0.50 11.22 4.32
N ALA A 113 0.21 10.32 3.38
CA ALA A 113 -1.01 9.54 3.41
C ALA A 113 -1.04 8.64 4.65
N SER A 114 0.12 8.12 5.11
CA SER A 114 0.21 7.28 6.32
C SER A 114 0.65 8.07 7.55
N ILE A 115 0.34 7.57 8.74
CA ILE A 115 0.81 8.10 10.04
C ILE A 115 1.79 7.11 10.66
N PHE A 116 3.02 7.58 10.94
CA PHE A 116 4.04 6.80 11.65
C PHE A 116 3.63 6.53 13.11
N ALA A 117 4.19 5.46 13.70
CA ALA A 117 3.93 5.10 15.09
C ALA A 117 4.40 6.20 16.05
N ASP A 118 3.74 6.28 17.21
CA ASP A 118 4.10 7.24 18.25
C ASP A 118 5.57 7.03 18.66
N GLY A 119 6.36 8.12 18.72
CA GLY A 119 7.79 8.08 19.05
C GLY A 119 8.74 8.12 17.84
N VAL A 120 8.24 7.91 16.61
CA VAL A 120 9.02 8.19 15.40
C VAL A 120 9.12 9.71 15.21
N LYS A 121 10.33 10.26 15.34
CA LYS A 121 10.58 11.71 15.27
C LYS A 121 11.14 12.18 13.93
N GLU A 122 11.83 11.30 13.24
CA GLU A 122 12.49 11.56 11.96
C GLU A 122 12.35 10.31 11.09
N VAL A 123 12.16 10.52 9.80
CA VAL A 123 12.06 9.46 8.81
C VAL A 123 12.95 9.82 7.64
N LEU A 124 13.92 8.96 7.36
CA LEU A 124 14.71 9.06 6.13
C LEU A 124 13.98 8.35 5.00
N PHE A 125 13.90 9.01 3.86
CA PHE A 125 13.35 8.49 2.62
C PHE A 125 14.45 8.26 1.59
N GLY A 126 14.29 7.21 0.78
CA GLY A 126 15.23 6.85 -0.28
C GLY A 126 16.16 5.69 0.09
N PRO A 127 17.14 5.38 -0.77
CA PRO A 127 17.93 4.15 -0.69
C PRO A 127 18.77 4.03 0.58
N ASP A 128 19.12 5.14 1.21
CA ASP A 128 19.91 5.17 2.44
C ASP A 128 19.07 5.02 3.72
N ALA A 129 17.75 4.89 3.58
CA ALA A 129 16.85 4.74 4.73
C ALA A 129 17.05 3.40 5.45
N ALA A 130 17.14 3.45 6.78
CA ALA A 130 17.08 2.28 7.65
C ALA A 130 15.65 1.72 7.79
N ALA A 131 15.02 1.40 6.66
CA ALA A 131 13.66 0.90 6.57
C ALA A 131 13.55 -0.57 7.09
N PRO A 132 12.37 -0.99 7.59
CA PRO A 132 11.10 -0.28 7.55
C PRO A 132 10.79 0.46 8.86
N TYR A 133 9.94 1.49 8.79
CA TYR A 133 9.49 2.26 9.95
C TYR A 133 8.11 1.79 10.43
N PRO A 134 7.83 1.75 11.75
CA PRO A 134 6.52 1.37 12.24
C PRO A 134 5.46 2.44 11.93
N LEU A 135 4.25 2.00 11.55
CA LEU A 135 3.11 2.85 11.29
C LEU A 135 2.01 2.68 12.36
N LYS A 136 1.31 3.78 12.63
CA LYS A 136 0.05 3.80 13.38
C LYS A 136 -1.15 3.60 12.44
N TYR A 137 -1.12 4.27 11.28
CA TYR A 137 -2.13 4.18 10.24
C TYR A 137 -1.43 4.04 8.88
N ALA A 138 -1.73 2.97 8.16
CA ALA A 138 -1.22 2.74 6.81
C ALA A 138 -2.28 3.10 5.78
N ALA A 139 -1.91 3.94 4.81
CA ALA A 139 -2.72 4.19 3.63
C ALA A 139 -2.69 2.96 2.70
N THR A 140 -3.81 2.71 2.04
CA THR A 140 -3.99 1.46 1.26
C THR A 140 -3.52 1.55 -0.19
N GLY A 141 -3.08 2.74 -0.65
CA GLY A 141 -2.64 2.91 -2.04
C GLY A 141 -1.33 2.23 -2.42
N PHE A 142 -0.59 1.71 -1.45
CA PHE A 142 0.54 0.80 -1.70
C PHE A 142 0.79 -0.10 -0.47
N LEU A 143 -0.13 -1.03 -0.22
CA LEU A 143 -0.18 -1.83 1.01
C LEU A 143 -0.22 -3.33 0.70
N ARG A 144 0.76 -4.09 1.21
CA ARG A 144 0.83 -5.54 1.08
C ARG A 144 0.46 -6.25 2.38
N LEU A 145 -0.44 -7.21 2.26
CA LEU A 145 -1.01 -8.01 3.35
C LEU A 145 -0.74 -9.49 3.09
N ARG A 146 -0.32 -10.23 4.12
CA ARG A 146 -0.36 -11.69 4.09
C ARG A 146 -1.76 -12.19 4.44
N ALA A 147 -2.21 -13.23 3.75
CA ALA A 147 -3.53 -13.82 3.97
C ALA A 147 -3.76 -14.29 5.42
N GLU A 148 -2.69 -14.72 6.11
CA GLU A 148 -2.74 -15.09 7.53
C GLU A 148 -3.26 -13.95 8.43
N VAL A 149 -2.94 -12.70 8.10
CA VAL A 149 -3.40 -11.51 8.85
C VAL A 149 -4.90 -11.34 8.74
N LEU A 150 -5.45 -11.59 7.56
CA LEU A 150 -6.89 -11.50 7.30
C LEU A 150 -7.65 -12.61 7.99
N ARG A 151 -7.12 -13.84 7.95
CA ARG A 151 -7.69 -14.98 8.67
C ARG A 151 -7.69 -14.74 10.17
N ARG A 152 -6.60 -14.18 10.72
CA ARG A 152 -6.54 -13.73 12.12
C ARG A 152 -7.58 -12.66 12.41
N MET A 153 -7.73 -11.67 11.53
CA MET A 153 -8.75 -10.61 11.70
C MET A 153 -10.17 -11.16 11.75
N ILE A 154 -10.49 -12.13 10.90
CA ILE A 154 -11.78 -12.83 10.92
C ILE A 154 -11.98 -13.53 12.27
N ALA A 155 -10.99 -14.29 12.73
CA ALA A 155 -11.09 -15.11 13.93
C ALA A 155 -11.10 -14.29 15.23
N GLU A 156 -10.17 -13.34 15.38
CA GLU A 156 -9.97 -12.56 16.61
C GLU A 156 -11.01 -11.44 16.78
N LEU A 157 -11.46 -10.82 15.67
CA LEU A 157 -12.43 -9.71 15.71
C LEU A 157 -13.85 -10.13 15.32
N GLY A 158 -14.08 -11.40 15.00
CA GLY A 158 -15.40 -11.94 14.69
C GLY A 158 -16.04 -11.31 13.44
N LEU A 159 -15.25 -11.00 12.40
CA LEU A 159 -15.79 -10.38 11.19
C LEU A 159 -16.74 -11.35 10.46
N PRO A 160 -18.01 -10.96 10.24
CA PRO A 160 -18.96 -11.82 9.55
C PRO A 160 -18.63 -11.93 8.06
N LEU A 161 -18.95 -13.07 7.46
CA LEU A 161 -18.99 -13.21 6.00
C LEU A 161 -20.33 -12.65 5.51
N CYS A 162 -20.30 -11.44 4.93
CA CYS A 162 -21.47 -10.74 4.42
C CYS A 162 -21.84 -11.21 3.01
N ASN A 163 -23.04 -10.84 2.54
CA ASN A 163 -23.47 -10.98 1.14
C ASN A 163 -23.42 -12.41 0.55
N THR A 164 -23.50 -13.45 1.39
CA THR A 164 -23.48 -14.86 0.96
C THR A 164 -24.68 -15.27 0.10
N HIS A 165 -25.77 -14.50 0.13
CA HIS A 165 -26.92 -14.72 -0.75
C HIS A 165 -26.62 -14.40 -2.22
N TRP A 166 -25.67 -13.50 -2.49
CA TRP A 166 -25.36 -13.00 -3.85
C TRP A 166 -24.00 -13.46 -4.39
N GLY A 167 -23.30 -14.36 -3.70
CA GLY A 167 -22.00 -14.88 -4.14
C GLY A 167 -21.24 -15.64 -3.06
N ARG A 168 -19.91 -15.76 -3.22
CA ARG A 168 -19.02 -16.43 -2.25
C ARG A 168 -18.91 -15.72 -0.89
N GLY A 169 -19.52 -14.54 -0.79
CA GLY A 169 -19.51 -13.69 0.40
C GLY A 169 -18.27 -12.80 0.50
N VAL A 170 -18.42 -11.72 1.27
CA VAL A 170 -17.44 -10.64 1.41
C VAL A 170 -17.18 -10.37 2.89
N TRP A 171 -15.92 -10.33 3.29
CA TRP A 171 -15.55 -9.89 4.64
C TRP A 171 -15.36 -8.37 4.67
N PRO A 172 -15.94 -7.67 5.66
CA PRO A 172 -15.93 -6.21 5.76
C PRO A 172 -14.64 -5.67 6.42
N PHE A 173 -13.46 -6.08 5.93
CA PHE A 173 -12.15 -5.68 6.48
C PHE A 173 -11.96 -4.15 6.60
N PHE A 174 -12.38 -3.42 5.58
CA PHE A 174 -12.28 -1.97 5.42
C PHE A 174 -13.57 -1.24 5.83
N LEU A 175 -14.54 -1.89 6.49
CA LEU A 175 -15.76 -1.20 6.92
C LEU A 175 -15.42 -0.02 7.85
N PRO A 176 -15.84 1.23 7.52
CA PRO A 176 -15.63 2.41 8.37
C PRO A 176 -16.13 2.19 9.80
N LEU A 177 -15.49 2.88 10.75
CA LEU A 177 -15.76 2.68 12.18
C LEU A 177 -15.81 4.02 12.90
N VAL A 178 -16.71 4.18 13.87
CA VAL A 178 -16.70 5.31 14.79
C VAL A 178 -16.12 4.84 16.13
N ILE A 179 -15.05 5.50 16.59
CA ILE A 179 -14.37 5.16 17.85
C ILE A 179 -14.40 6.34 18.84
N PRO A 180 -14.39 6.09 20.16
CA PRO A 180 -14.27 7.15 21.14
C PRO A 180 -12.86 7.78 21.14
N GLN A 181 -12.78 9.10 21.33
CA GLN A 181 -11.55 9.88 21.50
C GLN A 181 -11.46 10.58 22.87
N GLY A 182 -12.34 10.20 23.81
CA GLY A 182 -12.46 10.79 25.13
C GLY A 182 -13.92 11.19 25.44
N PRO A 183 -14.18 11.78 26.61
CA PRO A 183 -15.54 12.14 27.03
C PRO A 183 -16.24 13.05 25.99
N GLY A 184 -17.33 12.55 25.41
CA GLY A 184 -18.13 13.27 24.41
C GLY A 184 -17.44 13.48 23.04
N LYS A 185 -16.28 12.88 22.78
CA LYS A 185 -15.54 13.01 21.53
C LYS A 185 -15.50 11.70 20.77
N TRP A 186 -15.80 11.75 19.47
CA TRP A 186 -15.86 10.60 18.59
C TRP A 186 -15.04 10.87 17.33
N HIS A 187 -14.41 9.83 16.80
CA HIS A 187 -13.66 9.88 15.55
C HIS A 187 -14.29 8.90 14.57
N TYR A 188 -14.73 9.44 13.43
CA TYR A 188 -15.12 8.64 12.28
C TYR A 188 -13.86 8.25 11.50
N LEU A 189 -13.51 6.98 11.53
CA LEU A 189 -12.40 6.40 10.77
C LEU A 189 -12.88 6.05 9.37
N GLY A 190 -12.19 6.59 8.37
CA GLY A 190 -12.27 6.12 6.98
C GLY A 190 -11.83 4.66 6.84
N GLU A 191 -11.92 4.12 5.65
CA GLU A 191 -11.79 2.68 5.40
C GLU A 191 -10.39 2.13 5.71
N ASP A 192 -9.36 2.88 5.33
CA ASP A 192 -7.96 2.56 5.60
C ASP A 192 -7.61 2.70 7.09
N TRP A 193 -8.15 3.71 7.76
CA TRP A 193 -7.92 3.91 9.20
C TRP A 193 -8.68 2.89 10.02
N ALA A 194 -9.89 2.52 9.60
CA ALA A 194 -10.66 1.46 10.23
C ALA A 194 -9.93 0.11 10.09
N PHE A 195 -9.35 -0.18 8.92
CA PHE A 195 -8.52 -1.37 8.72
C PHE A 195 -7.28 -1.37 9.63
N SER A 196 -6.52 -0.27 9.67
CA SER A 196 -5.35 -0.13 10.57
C SER A 196 -5.74 -0.21 12.05
N HIS A 197 -6.90 0.31 12.43
CA HIS A 197 -7.42 0.19 13.79
C HIS A 197 -7.71 -1.28 14.16
N ARG A 198 -8.29 -2.05 13.24
CA ARG A 198 -8.46 -3.51 13.40
C ARG A 198 -7.14 -4.24 13.52
N LEU A 199 -6.11 -3.86 12.75
CA LEU A 199 -4.77 -4.41 12.92
C LEU A 199 -4.22 -4.16 14.33
N ALA A 200 -4.38 -2.94 14.84
CA ALA A 200 -3.95 -2.59 16.19
C ALA A 200 -4.68 -3.39 17.28
N GLN A 201 -5.98 -3.69 17.10
CA GLN A 201 -6.75 -4.54 18.02
C GLN A 201 -6.18 -5.97 18.13
N MET A 202 -5.50 -6.46 17.09
CA MET A 202 -4.81 -7.77 17.07
C MET A 202 -3.32 -7.68 17.44
N GLY A 203 -2.83 -6.50 17.84
CA GLY A 203 -1.40 -6.26 18.09
C GLY A 203 -0.52 -6.32 16.83
N VAL A 204 -1.10 -6.16 15.63
CA VAL A 204 -0.35 -6.15 14.37
C VAL A 204 0.04 -4.72 14.01
N ILE A 205 1.34 -4.48 13.84
CA ILE A 205 1.89 -3.17 13.48
C ILE A 205 2.27 -3.18 12.00
N PRO A 206 1.65 -2.34 11.14
CA PRO A 206 2.10 -2.15 9.77
C PRO A 206 3.48 -1.50 9.72
N LEU A 207 4.29 -1.86 8.73
CA LEU A 207 5.64 -1.30 8.55
C LEU A 207 5.76 -0.59 7.19
N ALA A 208 6.37 0.60 7.17
CA ALA A 208 6.63 1.38 5.96
C ALA A 208 8.04 1.12 5.43
N ASP A 209 8.16 0.58 4.22
CA ASP A 209 9.41 0.58 3.48
C ASP A 209 9.63 1.95 2.82
N THR A 210 10.39 2.81 3.50
CA THR A 210 10.67 4.18 3.03
C THR A 210 11.79 4.26 2.01
N THR A 211 12.34 3.11 1.57
CA THR A 211 13.26 3.04 0.43
C THR A 211 12.54 3.07 -0.91
N ILE A 212 11.23 2.83 -0.92
CA ILE A 212 10.40 2.77 -2.13
C ILE A 212 9.82 4.14 -2.43
N ARG A 213 10.23 4.74 -3.55
CA ARG A 213 9.71 6.03 -4.01
C ARG A 213 8.39 5.84 -4.75
N LEU A 214 7.37 6.53 -4.28
CA LEU A 214 6.05 6.57 -4.91
C LEU A 214 5.74 7.99 -5.40
N TRP A 215 4.91 8.07 -6.43
CA TRP A 215 4.35 9.32 -6.95
C TRP A 215 2.84 9.27 -6.86
N HIS A 216 2.20 10.28 -6.27
CA HIS A 216 0.74 10.34 -6.21
C HIS A 216 0.25 11.29 -7.32
N TRP A 217 -0.27 10.74 -8.41
CA TRP A 217 -0.56 11.46 -9.65
C TRP A 217 -1.90 12.20 -9.61
N GLY A 218 -1.84 13.53 -9.61
CA GLY A 218 -3.02 14.41 -9.77
C GLY A 218 -2.80 15.37 -10.93
N ARG A 219 -2.73 16.68 -10.64
CA ARG A 219 -2.32 17.68 -11.66
C ARG A 219 -0.85 17.54 -12.07
N TYR A 220 -0.05 16.92 -11.22
CA TYR A 220 1.32 16.50 -11.44
C TYR A 220 1.60 15.30 -10.50
N GLY A 221 2.76 14.66 -10.63
CA GLY A 221 3.19 13.59 -9.72
C GLY A 221 3.74 14.18 -8.43
N PHE A 222 3.01 14.04 -7.32
CA PHE A 222 3.43 14.51 -6.00
C PHE A 222 4.42 13.49 -5.39
N GLY A 223 5.61 13.95 -5.01
CA GLY A 223 6.66 13.17 -4.34
C GLY A 223 6.73 13.45 -2.85
N TRP A 224 7.72 12.90 -2.15
CA TRP A 224 7.92 13.11 -0.70
C TRP A 224 8.18 14.57 -0.35
N GLU A 225 8.87 15.29 -1.24
CA GLU A 225 9.26 16.68 -1.06
C GLU A 225 8.02 17.60 -0.99
N ASP A 226 6.92 17.23 -1.64
CA ASP A 226 5.65 17.97 -1.59
C ASP A 226 4.95 17.90 -0.21
N ALA A 227 5.34 16.97 0.66
CA ALA A 227 4.88 16.96 2.06
C ALA A 227 5.68 17.91 2.96
N GLY A 228 6.94 18.22 2.60
CA GLY A 228 7.87 18.97 3.44
C GLY A 228 8.10 20.43 3.04
N ASP A 229 8.09 20.73 1.73
CA ASP A 229 8.63 22.00 1.22
C ASP A 229 7.63 22.87 0.41
N ASP A 230 7.86 24.19 0.42
CA ASP A 230 7.15 25.16 -0.43
C ASP A 230 7.71 25.16 -1.87
N VAL A 231 6.85 24.96 -2.87
CA VAL A 231 7.16 25.40 -4.24
C VAL A 231 7.05 26.92 -4.29
N LYS A 232 8.19 27.64 -4.24
CA LYS A 232 8.21 29.11 -4.34
C LYS A 232 7.62 29.56 -5.68
N ARG A 233 6.51 30.32 -5.60
CA ARG A 233 5.89 30.98 -6.76
C ARG A 233 6.29 32.44 -6.77
N PHE A 234 6.85 32.90 -7.89
CA PHE A 234 7.24 34.29 -8.08
C PHE A 234 6.30 34.95 -9.07
N ARG A 235 5.93 36.21 -8.83
CA ARG A 235 5.16 37.03 -9.79
C ARG A 235 5.93 37.24 -11.11
N SER A 236 7.26 37.30 -11.02
CA SER A 236 8.17 37.34 -12.16
C SER A 236 9.30 36.35 -11.90
N TYR A 237 9.59 35.49 -12.87
CA TYR A 237 10.62 34.44 -12.76
C TYR A 237 11.54 34.50 -13.97
N SER A 238 12.84 34.67 -13.72
CA SER A 238 13.86 34.62 -14.77
C SER A 238 14.40 33.20 -14.88
N TYR A 239 13.94 32.47 -15.90
CA TYR A 239 14.49 31.16 -16.24
C TYR A 239 15.84 31.33 -16.95
N ARG A 240 16.90 30.71 -16.42
CA ARG A 240 18.20 30.66 -17.09
C ARG A 240 18.26 29.40 -17.94
N ILE A 241 18.31 29.57 -19.25
CA ILE A 241 18.56 28.48 -20.19
C ILE A 241 20.05 28.13 -20.08
N GLY A 242 20.36 26.90 -19.67
CA GLY A 242 21.73 26.39 -19.69
C GLY A 242 22.21 26.26 -21.14
N SER A 243 23.40 26.79 -21.41
CA SER A 243 24.17 26.55 -22.65
C SER A 243 24.79 25.17 -22.66
#